data_AF-A0AA50U0J6-F1
#
_entry.id   AF-A0AA50U0J6-F1
#
_cell.length_a   1.000
_cell.length_b   1.000
_cell.length_c   1.000
_cell.angle_alpha   90.00
_cell.angle_beta   90.00
_cell.angle_gamma   90.00
#
_symmetry.space_group_name_H-M   'P 1'
#
loop_
_entity.id
_entity.type
_entity.pdbx_description
1 polymer ?
#
loop_
_entity_poly.entity_id
_entity_poly.type
_entity_poly.pdbx_seq_one_letter_code
_entity_poly.pdbx_strand_id
1 'polypeptide(L)'
;DLSNPLGIAAGFDKHGDAIVGLRKIGFSIVEIGSITPEPQPGNPKPRVFRLPEDNAVINRYGFNSEGHNEVYKKIESIDKAVLDKGLLGINLGKNKHSEDAVQDYISGINKFHHIADYFVINIS
;
A
#
# COMPACT_ATOMS: atom_id res chain seq x y z
N ASP A 1 3.41 -13.40 15.90
CA ASP A 1 4.20 -12.46 16.72
C ASP A 1 5.16 -11.66 15.88
N LEU A 2 5.29 -10.37 16.18
CA LEU A 2 6.23 -9.46 15.52
C LEU A 2 7.63 -9.65 16.09
N SER A 3 8.66 -9.67 15.23
CA SER A 3 10.06 -9.74 15.67
C SER A 3 10.55 -8.42 16.29
N ASN A 4 9.98 -7.28 15.91
CA ASN A 4 10.20 -5.95 16.49
C ASN A 4 8.99 -5.04 16.17
N PRO A 5 8.87 -3.84 16.79
CA PRO A 5 7.70 -2.98 16.60
C PRO A 5 7.82 -2.03 15.39
N LEU A 6 8.87 -2.13 14.56
CA LEU A 6 9.09 -1.19 13.46
C LEU A 6 8.30 -1.60 12.22
N GLY A 7 7.57 -0.63 11.68
CA GLY A 7 6.82 -0.75 10.44
C GLY A 7 7.22 0.30 9.41
N ILE A 8 7.03 -0.02 8.14
CA ILE A 8 7.07 0.94 7.04
C ILE A 8 5.63 1.29 6.64
N ALA A 9 5.34 2.60 6.65
CA ALA A 9 4.00 3.13 6.41
C ALA A 9 3.57 3.02 4.93
N ALA A 10 2.26 3.05 4.70
CA ALA A 10 1.71 3.14 3.36
C ALA A 10 2.21 4.36 2.59
N GLY A 11 2.13 4.27 1.27
CA GLY A 11 2.59 5.29 0.34
C GLY A 11 4.05 5.15 -0.07
N PHE A 12 4.86 4.40 0.69
CA PHE A 12 6.23 4.04 0.30
C PHE A 12 6.22 2.96 -0.79
N ASP A 13 5.69 1.77 -0.48
CA ASP A 13 5.50 0.68 -1.43
C ASP A 13 4.03 0.60 -1.85
N LYS A 14 3.67 1.33 -2.90
CA LYS A 14 2.26 1.47 -3.31
C LYS A 14 1.69 0.21 -3.95
N HIS A 15 2.55 -0.61 -4.58
CA HIS A 15 2.13 -1.71 -5.45
C HIS A 15 2.66 -3.07 -5.01
N GLY A 16 3.36 -3.14 -3.86
CA GLY A 16 3.94 -4.37 -3.33
C GLY A 16 5.25 -4.78 -4.00
N ASP A 17 5.96 -3.84 -4.63
CA ASP A 17 7.18 -4.11 -5.40
C ASP A 17 8.40 -4.39 -4.50
N ALA A 18 8.37 -3.94 -3.25
CA ALA A 18 9.52 -3.91 -2.35
C ALA A 18 9.35 -4.75 -1.08
N ILE A 19 8.21 -5.46 -0.91
CA ILE A 19 7.90 -6.26 0.29
C ILE A 19 9.10 -7.14 0.71
N VAL A 20 9.64 -7.93 -0.22
CA VAL A 20 10.77 -8.84 0.06
C VAL A 20 12.01 -8.09 0.57
N GLY A 21 12.32 -6.93 -0.04
CA GLY A 21 13.44 -6.09 0.37
C GLY A 21 13.24 -5.47 1.74
N LEU A 22 12.04 -4.92 2.00
CA LEU A 22 11.68 -4.30 3.27
C LEU A 22 11.73 -5.29 4.44
N ARG A 23 11.29 -6.52 4.22
CA ARG A 23 11.46 -7.62 5.19
C ARG A 23 12.92 -7.91 5.49
N LYS A 24 13.77 -7.97 4.46
CA LYS A 24 15.23 -8.23 4.62
C LYS A 24 15.95 -7.10 5.34
N ILE A 25 15.49 -5.85 5.20
CA ILE A 25 16.01 -4.69 5.92
C ILE A 25 15.64 -4.74 7.41
N GLY A 26 14.56 -5.45 7.77
CA GLY A 26 14.20 -5.74 9.16
C GLY A 26 12.83 -5.22 9.60
N PHE A 27 11.99 -4.70 8.68
CA PHE A 27 10.64 -4.26 9.03
C PHE A 27 9.72 -5.45 9.32
N SER A 28 9.22 -5.52 10.55
CA SER A 28 8.26 -6.54 10.96
C SER A 28 6.84 -6.21 10.50
N ILE A 29 6.56 -4.97 10.14
CA ILE A 29 5.28 -4.54 9.56
C ILE A 29 5.55 -3.84 8.23
N VAL A 30 4.88 -4.27 7.17
CA VAL A 30 4.92 -3.62 5.85
C VAL A 30 3.50 -3.27 5.48
N GLU A 31 3.20 -1.98 5.35
CA GLU A 31 1.91 -1.50 4.85
C GLU A 31 2.08 -1.02 3.41
N ILE A 32 1.42 -1.68 2.47
CA ILE A 32 1.45 -1.28 1.06
C ILE A 32 0.20 -0.45 0.70
N GLY A 33 0.25 0.23 -0.45
CA GLY A 33 -0.85 1.05 -0.95
C GLY A 33 -0.65 2.56 -0.68
N SER A 34 -1.69 3.40 -0.65
CA SER A 34 -3.09 3.05 -0.85
C SER A 34 -3.37 2.51 -2.26
N ILE A 35 -3.99 1.34 -2.32
CA ILE A 35 -4.41 0.70 -3.57
C ILE A 35 -5.87 1.07 -3.82
N THR A 36 -6.18 1.41 -5.06
CA THR A 36 -7.54 1.68 -5.54
C THR A 36 -8.07 0.51 -6.37
N PRO A 37 -9.40 0.33 -6.52
CA PRO A 37 -9.98 -0.71 -7.36
C PRO A 37 -9.40 -0.73 -8.77
N GLU A 38 -9.56 0.39 -9.48
CA GLU A 38 -9.05 0.57 -10.84
C GLU A 38 -7.70 1.28 -10.84
N PRO A 39 -6.86 1.04 -11.87
CA PRO A 39 -5.62 1.77 -12.05
C PRO A 39 -5.89 3.27 -12.23
N GLN A 40 -5.02 4.11 -11.65
CA GLN A 40 -5.05 5.55 -11.90
C GLN A 40 -3.66 6.16 -11.75
N PRO A 41 -3.30 7.16 -12.59
CA PRO A 41 -1.94 7.70 -12.65
C PRO A 41 -1.59 8.61 -11.46
N GLY A 42 -2.60 9.07 -10.70
CA GLY A 42 -2.48 10.13 -9.71
C GLY A 42 -2.34 11.52 -10.33
N ASN A 43 -1.93 12.51 -9.53
CA ASN A 43 -1.77 13.90 -10.00
C ASN A 43 -0.54 14.09 -10.90
N PRO A 44 -0.51 15.09 -11.80
CA PRO A 44 0.66 15.39 -12.62
C PRO A 44 1.93 15.66 -11.79
N LYS A 45 3.10 15.37 -12.36
CA LYS A 45 4.41 15.71 -11.76
C LYS A 45 4.73 17.21 -12.02
N PRO A 46 5.51 17.89 -11.14
CA PRO A 46 6.11 17.40 -9.90
C PRO A 46 5.11 17.34 -8.72
N ARG A 47 5.19 16.26 -7.94
CA ARG A 47 4.21 15.92 -6.89
C ARG A 47 4.80 15.40 -5.58
N VAL A 48 6.12 15.44 -5.44
CA VAL A 48 6.85 15.16 -4.20
C VAL A 48 8.02 16.12 -4.10
N PHE A 49 8.19 16.72 -2.93
CA PHE A 49 9.16 17.76 -2.66
C PHE A 49 9.81 17.46 -1.32
N ARG A 50 11.14 17.46 -1.26
CA ARG A 50 11.90 17.28 -0.02
C ARG A 50 12.33 18.65 0.50
N LEU A 51 12.21 18.85 1.80
CA LEU A 51 12.64 20.05 2.51
C LEU A 51 13.66 19.60 3.57
N PRO A 52 14.96 19.44 3.19
CA PRO A 52 15.96 18.87 4.08
C PRO A 52 16.20 19.70 5.34
N GLU A 53 16.14 21.03 5.23
CA GLU A 53 16.31 21.96 6.37
C GLU A 53 15.23 21.75 7.44
N ASP A 54 14.02 21.40 7.02
CA ASP A 54 12.89 21.13 7.90
C ASP A 54 12.75 19.64 8.27
N ASN A 55 13.62 18.76 7.76
CA ASN A 55 13.44 17.30 7.80
C ASN A 55 12.04 16.85 7.32
N ALA A 56 11.51 17.50 6.28
CA ALA A 56 10.12 17.32 5.86
C ALA A 56 9.98 16.89 4.39
N VAL A 57 8.79 16.36 4.07
CA VAL A 57 8.37 16.01 2.70
C VAL A 57 6.96 16.50 2.47
N ILE A 58 6.74 17.21 1.37
CA ILE A 58 5.41 17.56 0.87
C ILE A 58 5.09 16.67 -0.33
N ASN A 59 3.93 16.04 -0.33
CA ASN A 59 3.48 15.24 -1.46
C ASN A 59 2.02 15.53 -1.82
N ARG A 60 1.70 15.30 -3.10
CA ARG A 60 0.36 15.43 -3.65
C ARG A 60 0.14 14.35 -4.69
N TYR A 61 0.39 13.08 -4.33
CA TYR A 61 0.33 11.96 -5.27
C TYR A 61 -1.07 11.71 -5.84
N GLY A 62 -2.12 11.83 -5.04
CA GLY A 62 -3.51 11.56 -5.46
C GLY A 62 -3.76 10.09 -5.79
N PHE A 63 -3.33 9.18 -4.91
CA PHE A 63 -3.47 7.71 -5.06
C PHE A 63 -3.07 7.19 -6.44
N ASN A 64 -1.81 7.37 -6.84
CA ASN A 64 -1.29 6.67 -8.02
C ASN A 64 -1.21 5.16 -7.73
N SER A 65 -2.01 4.36 -8.42
CA SER A 65 -2.27 2.94 -8.14
C SER A 65 -2.31 2.16 -9.46
N GLU A 66 -1.78 0.94 -9.47
CA GLU A 66 -1.91 0.01 -10.59
C GLU A 66 -3.21 -0.80 -10.55
N GLY A 67 -4.05 -0.59 -9.53
CA GLY A 67 -5.32 -1.28 -9.37
C GLY A 67 -5.22 -2.56 -8.54
N HIS A 68 -6.36 -3.02 -8.02
CA HIS A 68 -6.46 -4.22 -7.19
C HIS A 68 -5.90 -5.47 -7.88
N ASN A 69 -6.22 -5.65 -9.16
CA ASN A 69 -5.86 -6.87 -9.90
C ASN A 69 -4.36 -7.02 -10.11
N GLU A 70 -3.67 -5.96 -10.52
CA GLU A 70 -2.23 -6.01 -10.77
C GLU A 70 -1.43 -6.14 -9.47
N VAL A 71 -1.81 -5.39 -8.43
CA VAL A 71 -1.15 -5.49 -7.13
C VAL A 71 -1.36 -6.88 -6.51
N TYR A 72 -2.57 -7.45 -6.61
CA TYR A 72 -2.81 -8.81 -6.12
C TYR A 72 -1.92 -9.84 -6.79
N LYS A 73 -1.80 -9.82 -8.13
CA LYS A 73 -0.92 -10.75 -8.86
C LYS A 73 0.54 -10.65 -8.41
N LYS A 74 1.03 -9.42 -8.18
CA LYS A 74 2.39 -9.21 -7.67
C LYS A 74 2.60 -9.88 -6.32
N ILE A 75 1.69 -9.66 -5.38
CA ILE A 75 1.82 -10.20 -4.02
C ILE A 75 1.64 -11.72 -4.01
N GLU A 76 0.70 -12.26 -4.80
CA GLU A 76 0.48 -13.70 -4.93
C GLU A 76 1.73 -14.44 -5.47
N SER A 77 2.57 -13.75 -6.25
CA SER A 77 3.83 -14.32 -6.74
C SER A 77 4.95 -14.35 -5.69
N ILE A 78 4.77 -13.71 -4.53
CA ILE A 78 5.77 -13.69 -3.45
C ILE A 78 5.68 -15.01 -2.67
N ASP A 79 6.85 -15.60 -2.38
CA ASP A 79 6.95 -16.78 -1.52
C ASP A 79 6.27 -16.51 -0.16
N LYS A 80 5.33 -17.39 0.19
CA LYS A 80 4.57 -17.31 1.44
C LYS A 80 5.49 -17.27 2.67
N ALA A 81 6.60 -18.00 2.66
CA ALA A 81 7.57 -17.98 3.76
C ALA A 81 8.26 -16.61 3.93
N VAL A 82 8.23 -15.74 2.91
CA VAL A 82 8.68 -14.35 3.02
C VAL A 82 7.58 -13.46 3.56
N LEU A 83 6.32 -13.66 3.12
CA LEU A 83 5.17 -12.92 3.63
C LEU A 83 5.00 -13.15 5.14
N ASP A 84 5.12 -14.40 5.59
CA ASP A 84 4.95 -14.84 6.97
C ASP A 84 6.05 -14.35 7.94
N LYS A 85 7.09 -13.64 7.45
CA LYS A 85 8.15 -13.05 8.31
C LYS A 85 7.72 -11.80 9.08
N GLY A 86 6.49 -11.34 8.89
CA GLY A 86 5.91 -10.22 9.62
C GLY A 86 4.51 -9.92 9.11
N LEU A 87 3.91 -8.81 9.56
CA LEU A 87 2.54 -8.45 9.16
C LEU A 87 2.52 -7.65 7.87
N LEU A 88 1.69 -8.05 6.91
CA LEU A 88 1.39 -7.33 5.68
C LEU A 88 0.06 -6.59 5.85
N GLY A 89 0.15 -5.26 5.87
CA GLY A 89 -1.00 -4.36 5.83
C GLY A 89 -1.35 -3.99 4.40
N ILE A 90 -2.64 -4.03 4.08
CA ILE A 90 -3.17 -3.51 2.82
C ILE A 90 -3.93 -2.21 3.08
N ASN A 91 -3.37 -1.09 2.65
CA ASN A 91 -4.03 0.20 2.70
C ASN A 91 -4.92 0.39 1.46
N LEU A 92 -6.20 0.64 1.66
CA LEU A 92 -7.22 0.75 0.63
C LEU A 92 -7.67 2.21 0.47
N GLY A 93 -7.72 2.67 -0.78
CA GLY A 93 -8.22 3.98 -1.16
C GLY A 93 -9.35 3.86 -2.19
N LYS A 94 -10.17 4.90 -2.27
CA LYS A 94 -11.18 5.00 -3.33
C LYS A 94 -10.58 5.52 -4.64
N ASN A 95 -11.15 5.13 -5.78
CA ASN A 95 -10.82 5.78 -7.04
C ASN A 95 -11.26 7.25 -7.04
N LYS A 96 -10.54 8.11 -7.76
CA LYS A 96 -10.78 9.57 -7.78
C LYS A 96 -12.22 9.93 -8.16
N HIS A 97 -12.76 9.22 -9.14
CA HIS A 97 -14.09 9.45 -9.71
C HIS A 97 -15.13 8.43 -9.24
N SER A 98 -14.84 7.63 -8.21
CA SER A 98 -15.82 6.68 -7.67
C SER A 98 -16.98 7.43 -7.02
N GLU A 99 -18.19 7.05 -7.41
CA GLU A 99 -19.45 7.52 -6.83
C GLU A 99 -19.80 6.75 -5.54
N ASP A 100 -19.24 5.55 -5.36
CA ASP A 100 -19.47 4.69 -4.20
C ASP A 100 -18.14 4.28 -3.54
N ALA A 101 -17.67 5.14 -2.64
CA ALA A 101 -16.44 4.88 -1.89
C ALA A 101 -16.53 3.62 -1.01
N VAL A 102 -17.72 3.26 -0.53
CA VAL A 102 -17.91 2.08 0.34
C VAL A 102 -17.65 0.80 -0.47
N GLN A 103 -18.18 0.72 -1.69
CA GLN A 103 -17.92 -0.41 -2.57
C GLN A 103 -16.45 -0.52 -2.98
N ASP A 104 -15.75 0.60 -3.17
CA ASP A 104 -14.30 0.57 -3.42
C ASP A 104 -13.56 -0.17 -2.27
N TYR A 105 -13.88 0.17 -1.02
CA TYR A 105 -13.27 -0.49 0.14
C TYR A 105 -13.69 -1.96 0.28
N ILE A 106 -14.97 -2.28 0.11
CA ILE A 106 -15.47 -3.67 0.16
C ILE A 106 -14.78 -4.52 -0.91
N SER A 107 -14.64 -3.99 -2.13
CA SER A 107 -13.97 -4.69 -3.22
C SER A 107 -12.49 -4.98 -2.90
N GLY A 108 -11.81 -4.06 -2.21
CA GLY A 108 -10.44 -4.25 -1.75
C GLY A 108 -10.33 -5.34 -0.70
N ILE A 109 -11.20 -5.32 0.32
CA ILE A 109 -11.24 -6.38 1.33
C ILE A 109 -11.49 -7.74 0.66
N ASN A 110 -12.52 -7.85 -0.19
CA ASN A 110 -12.84 -9.08 -0.92
C ASN A 110 -11.70 -9.55 -1.82
N LYS A 111 -10.89 -8.64 -2.38
CA LYS A 111 -9.75 -9.01 -3.21
C LYS A 111 -8.58 -9.55 -2.39
N PHE A 112 -8.29 -8.92 -1.26
CA PHE A 112 -7.01 -9.11 -0.55
C PHE A 112 -7.12 -9.89 0.76
N HIS A 113 -8.32 -10.28 1.22
CA HIS A 113 -8.49 -10.90 2.55
C HIS A 113 -7.72 -12.21 2.74
N HIS A 114 -7.35 -12.89 1.66
CA HIS A 114 -6.55 -14.11 1.73
C HIS A 114 -5.05 -13.86 1.97
N ILE A 115 -4.57 -12.64 1.78
CA ILE A 115 -3.14 -12.29 1.85
C ILE A 115 -2.82 -11.17 2.85
N ALA A 116 -3.82 -10.39 3.27
CA ALA A 116 -3.65 -9.31 4.22
C ALA A 116 -3.73 -9.83 5.66
N ASP A 117 -2.80 -9.41 6.52
CA ASP A 117 -2.93 -9.60 7.96
C ASP A 117 -3.85 -8.54 8.59
N TYR A 118 -3.88 -7.34 8.01
CA TYR A 118 -4.78 -6.27 8.40
C TYR A 118 -5.08 -5.33 7.24
N PHE A 119 -6.17 -4.59 7.38
CA PHE A 119 -6.60 -3.57 6.42
C PHE A 119 -6.56 -2.18 7.04
N VAL A 120 -6.22 -1.20 6.21
CA VAL A 120 -6.36 0.23 6.55
C VAL A 120 -7.30 0.87 5.54
N ILE A 121 -8.37 1.47 6.03
CA ILE A 121 -9.32 2.24 5.22
C ILE A 121 -8.86 3.69 5.21
N ASN A 122 -8.32 4.16 4.09
CA ASN A 122 -7.79 5.51 4.00
C ASN A 122 -8.89 6.53 3.67
N ILE A 123 -9.27 7.29 4.69
CA ILE A 123 -10.29 8.35 4.68
C ILE A 123 -9.72 9.70 5.13
N SER A 124 -8.39 9.83 5.20
CA SER A 124 -7.68 11.05 5.61
C SER A 124 -7.28 11.92 4.44
#